data_AF-A0A518ETF4-F1
#
_entry.id   AF-A0A518ETF4-F1
#
_cell.length_a   1.000
_cell.length_b   1.000
_cell.length_c   1.000
_cell.angle_alpha   90.00
_cell.angle_beta   90.00
_cell.angle_gamma   90.00
#
_symmetry.space_group_name_H-M   'P 1'
#
loop_
_entity.id
_entity.type
_entity.pdbx_description
1 polymer ?
#
loop_
_entity_poly.entity_id
_entity_poly.type
_entity_poly.pdbx_seq_one_letter_code
_entity_poly.pdbx_strand_id
1 'polypeptide(L)'
;MVLAIGAIERCLETLGAVVRSDEVLSEEFSSSIGFFFRGPAPLHGEQGIGATLLAARRHLEWFLMEYHSPTLRGSMLDRLAEGYADRVAEARNQEGPEIADAMEQALDALLRSHAGIFEIEEVRKGAGAWMRDLTGFGSFALGDVAVAEILNGGELVVGRLYPAGEGVHLASPAAAILASKDVTKALRRDLDQIRETGANKIVRVSQGELEAMFFGAGQRRVVGATAVGSGLEASADPVGDAHARLVAAGLGEARARAAVSQLAREPRDPDSLVHGASDVLGAILEELAFDTDIDLGDARTALLEAWELVSMPFEGKGPTRAKAASAPAPKRDVYDEEEIEPDDELDEEQRAAALAAFTAGRALGTDPAQLLQALESELGIDDDQLPPDEKEDPAPDFPGVVGAMIEEMKWELGATDPDADIEALAPLEHLAEFAKPIGVFEELRGRDMFRFATFWLQEKEVLTSDAEAVALVGALRTFCNWALDAHEVDLGSEFLYALDGMEFSLPRMRHANMRVPEADRARGIAESGELYEILELEGPEPGAFETSHDKVRASNGDVLTVIVASPLRDALAPGDRVRGEITLDGRARIYRCYPPEAKALAAG
;
A
#
# COMPACT_ATOMS: atom_id res chain seq x y z
N MET A 1 -16.59 -18.53 -0.34
CA MET A 1 -17.41 -18.52 0.90
C MET A 1 -17.14 -17.19 1.57
N VAL A 2 -18.17 -16.39 1.78
CA VAL A 2 -18.01 -15.05 2.36
C VAL A 2 -17.93 -15.18 3.87
N LEU A 3 -16.87 -14.62 4.46
CA LEU A 3 -16.69 -14.57 5.90
C LEU A 3 -17.79 -13.72 6.54
N ALA A 4 -18.36 -14.19 7.65
CA ALA A 4 -19.36 -13.44 8.40
C ALA A 4 -18.72 -12.54 9.47
N ILE A 5 -19.30 -11.37 9.73
CA ILE A 5 -18.79 -10.43 10.75
C ILE A 5 -18.68 -11.06 12.15
N GLY A 6 -19.60 -11.97 12.50
CA GLY A 6 -19.54 -12.67 13.79
C GLY A 6 -18.28 -13.52 13.98
N ALA A 7 -17.65 -14.00 12.90
CA ALA A 7 -16.38 -14.71 12.98
C ALA A 7 -15.22 -13.75 13.31
N ILE A 8 -15.21 -12.55 12.72
CA ILE A 8 -14.27 -11.47 13.05
C ILE A 8 -14.43 -11.04 14.52
N GLU A 9 -15.66 -10.84 14.98
CA GLU A 9 -15.93 -10.47 16.38
C GLU A 9 -15.43 -11.52 17.35
N ARG A 10 -15.74 -12.79 17.08
CA ARG A 10 -15.27 -13.92 17.88
C ARG A 10 -13.75 -14.04 17.89
N CYS A 11 -13.10 -13.80 16.76
CA CYS A 11 -11.64 -13.79 16.66
C CYS A 11 -11.03 -12.70 17.56
N LEU A 12 -11.52 -11.45 17.45
CA LEU A 12 -11.08 -10.33 18.28
C LEU A 12 -11.34 -10.55 19.77
N GLU A 13 -12.48 -11.15 20.14
CA GLU A 13 -12.78 -11.51 21.52
C GLU A 13 -11.83 -12.58 22.07
N THR A 14 -11.52 -13.59 21.26
CA THR A 14 -10.60 -14.68 21.63
C THR A 14 -9.18 -14.14 21.83
N LEU A 15 -8.69 -13.34 20.89
CA LEU A 15 -7.36 -12.70 20.98
C LEU A 15 -7.30 -11.73 22.16
N GLY A 16 -8.34 -10.92 22.37
CA GLY A 16 -8.44 -10.03 23.52
C GLY A 16 -8.47 -10.78 24.86
N ALA A 17 -9.09 -11.97 24.91
CA ALA A 17 -9.06 -12.82 26.09
C ALA A 17 -7.67 -13.41 26.35
N VAL A 18 -6.93 -13.77 25.30
CA VAL A 18 -5.52 -14.21 25.42
C VAL A 18 -4.67 -13.09 25.99
N VAL A 19 -4.74 -11.88 25.42
CA VAL A 19 -4.03 -10.69 25.92
C VAL A 19 -4.33 -10.43 27.40
N ARG A 20 -5.60 -10.51 27.81
CA ARG A 20 -6.00 -10.25 29.21
C ARG A 20 -5.65 -11.37 30.18
N SER A 21 -5.41 -12.57 29.69
CA SER A 21 -5.06 -13.74 30.51
C SER A 21 -3.56 -13.79 30.83
N ASP A 22 -2.73 -13.16 30.00
CA ASP A 22 -1.32 -12.96 30.27
C ASP A 22 -1.12 -11.67 31.08
N GLU A 23 -0.48 -11.76 32.24
CA GLU A 23 -0.31 -10.62 33.15
C GLU A 23 0.49 -9.48 32.53
N VAL A 24 1.54 -9.81 31.76
CA VAL A 24 2.43 -8.81 31.14
C VAL A 24 1.70 -8.13 29.98
N LEU A 25 1.06 -8.90 29.10
CA LEU A 25 0.32 -8.34 27.97
C LEU A 25 -0.92 -7.55 28.42
N SER A 26 -1.54 -7.93 29.54
CA SER A 26 -2.67 -7.20 30.12
C SER A 26 -2.24 -5.84 30.69
N GLU A 27 -1.06 -5.76 31.32
CA GLU A 27 -0.47 -4.51 31.77
C GLU A 27 -0.09 -3.62 30.57
N GLU A 28 0.53 -4.21 29.54
CA GLU A 28 0.87 -3.53 28.28
C GLU A 28 -0.38 -2.95 27.60
N PHE A 29 -1.44 -3.76 27.46
CA PHE A 29 -2.73 -3.34 26.95
C PHE A 29 -3.30 -2.16 27.74
N SER A 30 -3.27 -2.23 29.07
CA SER A 30 -3.77 -1.16 29.94
C SER A 30 -2.94 0.12 29.82
N SER A 31 -1.61 0.00 29.70
CA SER A 31 -0.70 1.14 29.55
C SER A 31 -0.90 1.85 28.21
N SER A 32 -1.24 1.10 27.15
CA SER A 32 -1.43 1.64 25.81
C SER A 32 -2.68 2.52 25.64
N ILE A 33 -3.62 2.48 26.59
CA ILE A 33 -4.84 3.30 26.58
C ILE A 33 -4.52 4.79 26.49
N GLY A 34 -3.59 5.26 27.34
CA GLY A 34 -3.22 6.68 27.40
C GLY A 34 -2.63 7.19 26.09
N PHE A 35 -1.86 6.32 25.45
CA PHE A 35 -1.25 6.56 24.15
C PHE A 35 -2.30 6.64 23.04
N PHE A 36 -3.15 5.62 22.93
CA PHE A 36 -4.17 5.53 21.88
C PHE A 36 -5.17 6.70 21.92
N PHE A 37 -5.71 7.02 23.09
CA PHE A 37 -6.69 8.10 23.24
C PHE A 37 -6.05 9.49 23.37
N ARG A 38 -4.72 9.60 23.40
CA ARG A 38 -3.97 10.84 23.71
C ARG A 38 -4.47 11.50 25.00
N GLY A 39 -4.74 10.68 26.01
CA GLY A 39 -5.43 11.08 27.23
C GLY A 39 -6.14 9.90 27.92
N PRO A 40 -6.96 10.17 28.94
CA PRO A 40 -7.74 9.12 29.59
C PRO A 40 -8.77 8.52 28.63
N ALA A 41 -9.05 7.22 28.78
CA ALA A 41 -10.09 6.56 28.01
C ALA A 41 -11.45 7.28 28.18
N PRO A 42 -12.32 7.26 27.15
CA PRO A 42 -13.68 7.78 27.28
C PRO A 42 -14.45 7.04 28.39
N LEU A 43 -14.65 7.71 29.52
CA LEU A 43 -15.48 7.18 30.61
C LEU A 43 -16.97 7.19 30.21
N HIS A 44 -17.80 6.45 30.95
CA HIS A 44 -19.26 6.35 30.80
C HIS A 44 -20.03 7.66 31.11
N GLY A 45 -19.56 8.80 30.59
CA GLY A 45 -20.18 10.10 30.70
C GLY A 45 -21.34 10.30 29.70
N GLU A 46 -21.47 11.52 29.18
CA GLU A 46 -22.63 11.99 28.38
C GLU A 46 -22.91 11.16 27.11
N GLN A 47 -21.93 10.43 26.58
CA GLN A 47 -22.08 9.61 25.36
C GLN A 47 -22.61 8.18 25.59
N GLY A 48 -22.75 7.77 26.86
CA GLY A 48 -23.31 6.47 27.24
C GLY A 48 -22.39 5.26 27.05
N ILE A 49 -22.84 4.10 27.53
CA ILE A 49 -22.06 2.85 27.58
C ILE A 49 -21.66 2.36 26.18
N GLY A 50 -22.54 2.52 25.18
CA GLY A 50 -22.27 2.09 23.81
C GLY A 50 -21.04 2.76 23.21
N ALA A 51 -20.90 4.08 23.38
CA ALA A 51 -19.73 4.81 22.89
C ALA A 51 -18.43 4.34 23.55
N THR A 52 -18.46 4.06 24.87
CA THR A 52 -17.31 3.50 25.58
C THR A 52 -16.93 2.11 25.07
N LEU A 53 -17.91 1.25 24.77
CA LEU A 53 -17.64 -0.09 24.24
C LEU A 53 -17.03 -0.03 22.83
N LEU A 54 -17.54 0.85 21.96
CA LEU A 54 -16.97 1.06 20.62
C LEU A 54 -15.56 1.64 20.71
N ALA A 55 -15.31 2.58 21.62
CA ALA A 55 -13.96 3.12 21.86
C ALA A 55 -12.99 2.03 22.35
N ALA A 56 -13.40 1.21 23.32
CA ALA A 56 -12.61 0.07 23.79
C ALA A 56 -12.35 -0.95 22.67
N ARG A 57 -13.30 -1.12 21.74
CA ARG A 57 -13.15 -1.98 20.58
C ARG A 57 -12.14 -1.44 19.58
N ARG A 58 -12.19 -0.14 19.23
CA ARG A 58 -11.16 0.48 18.36
C ARG A 58 -9.77 0.43 18.99
N HIS A 59 -9.67 0.61 20.30
CA HIS A 59 -8.41 0.44 21.04
C HIS A 59 -7.89 -1.00 20.94
N LEU A 60 -8.76 -2.00 21.14
CA LEU A 60 -8.37 -3.41 20.97
C LEU A 60 -7.93 -3.71 19.54
N GLU A 61 -8.64 -3.20 18.53
CA GLU A 61 -8.29 -3.38 17.13
C GLU A 61 -6.91 -2.79 16.82
N TRP A 62 -6.69 -1.54 17.19
CA TRP A 62 -5.38 -0.90 17.07
C TRP A 62 -4.27 -1.66 17.83
N PHE A 63 -4.54 -2.09 19.07
CA PHE A 63 -3.55 -2.79 19.89
C PHE A 63 -3.15 -4.15 19.30
N LEU A 64 -4.09 -4.87 18.68
CA LEU A 64 -3.78 -6.16 18.08
C LEU A 64 -3.04 -5.99 16.74
N MET A 65 -3.47 -5.04 15.90
CA MET A 65 -3.05 -4.99 14.49
C MET A 65 -1.97 -3.95 14.17
N GLU A 66 -1.81 -2.92 14.99
CA GLU A 66 -0.91 -1.79 14.70
C GLU A 66 0.11 -1.52 15.81
N TYR A 67 -0.15 -1.94 17.05
CA TYR A 67 0.75 -1.70 18.16
C TYR A 67 1.95 -2.67 18.13
N HIS A 68 3.15 -2.10 18.20
CA HIS A 68 4.39 -2.84 18.34
C HIS A 68 4.63 -3.21 19.81
N SER A 69 4.56 -4.50 20.12
CA SER A 69 4.77 -4.98 21.47
C SER A 69 6.25 -5.01 21.84
N PRO A 70 6.70 -4.29 22.88
CA PRO A 70 8.06 -4.44 23.40
C PRO A 70 8.31 -5.85 23.96
N THR A 71 7.28 -6.46 24.54
CA THR A 71 7.35 -7.79 25.15
C THR A 71 7.51 -8.88 24.09
N LEU A 72 6.72 -8.82 23.02
CA LEU A 72 6.73 -9.84 21.96
C LEU A 72 7.64 -9.51 20.77
N ARG A 73 8.21 -8.29 20.71
CA ARG A 73 9.08 -7.78 19.64
C ARG A 73 8.45 -7.95 18.26
N GLY A 74 7.41 -7.16 18.00
CA GLY A 74 6.66 -7.17 16.75
C GLY A 74 5.18 -6.84 16.95
N SER A 75 4.38 -7.04 15.89
CA SER A 75 2.93 -6.89 15.99
C SER A 75 2.34 -7.93 16.95
N MET A 76 1.35 -7.53 17.73
CA MET A 76 0.66 -8.43 18.66
C MET A 76 0.01 -9.60 17.92
N LEU A 77 -0.66 -9.33 16.80
CA LEU A 77 -1.39 -10.34 16.04
C LEU A 77 -0.49 -11.45 15.49
N ASP A 78 0.66 -11.11 14.92
CA ASP A 78 1.60 -12.10 14.37
C ASP A 78 2.10 -13.05 15.44
N ARG A 79 2.35 -12.53 16.64
CA ARG A 79 2.90 -13.29 17.76
C ARG A 79 1.85 -14.12 18.49
N LEU A 80 0.59 -13.67 18.48
CA LEU A 80 -0.53 -14.40 19.09
C LEU A 80 -1.14 -15.44 18.15
N ALA A 81 -0.78 -15.46 16.86
CA ALA A 81 -1.31 -16.41 15.88
C ALA A 81 -1.11 -17.88 16.28
N GLU A 82 0.04 -18.23 16.88
CA GLU A 82 0.30 -19.59 17.37
C GLU A 82 -0.66 -19.99 18.49
N GLY A 83 -0.85 -19.13 19.50
CA GLY A 83 -1.80 -19.38 20.59
C GLY A 83 -3.26 -19.39 20.12
N TYR A 84 -3.56 -18.70 19.03
CA TYR A 84 -4.86 -18.74 18.39
C TYR A 84 -5.11 -20.08 17.67
N ALA A 85 -4.08 -20.68 17.06
CA ALA A 85 -4.19 -21.97 16.39
C ALA A 85 -4.65 -23.08 17.35
N ASP A 86 -4.20 -23.06 18.61
CA ASP A 86 -4.68 -23.98 19.65
C ASP A 86 -6.19 -23.82 19.92
N ARG A 87 -6.69 -22.57 19.91
CA ARG A 87 -8.12 -22.27 20.09
C ARG A 87 -8.95 -22.71 18.89
N VAL A 88 -8.43 -22.55 17.69
CA VAL A 88 -9.04 -23.08 16.46
C VAL A 88 -9.13 -24.60 16.52
N ALA A 89 -8.05 -25.29 16.93
CA ALA A 89 -8.04 -26.74 17.08
C ALA A 89 -9.04 -27.21 18.15
N GLU A 90 -9.17 -26.47 19.25
CA GLU A 90 -10.19 -26.72 20.27
C GLU A 90 -11.61 -26.58 19.70
N ALA A 91 -11.90 -25.48 18.99
CA ALA A 91 -13.19 -25.24 18.34
C ALA A 91 -13.51 -26.32 17.29
N ARG A 92 -12.52 -26.76 16.52
CA ARG A 92 -12.66 -27.84 15.53
C ARG A 92 -13.17 -29.14 16.17
N ASN A 93 -12.69 -29.43 17.37
CA ASN A 93 -13.08 -30.64 18.13
C ASN A 93 -14.42 -30.50 18.86
N GLN A 94 -14.75 -29.31 19.37
CA GLN A 94 -15.92 -29.10 20.24
C GLN A 94 -17.15 -28.60 19.49
N GLU A 95 -16.97 -27.73 18.51
CA GLU A 95 -18.03 -26.99 17.82
C GLU A 95 -18.16 -27.37 16.34
N GLY A 96 -17.11 -28.00 15.79
CA GLY A 96 -17.09 -28.56 14.45
C GLY A 96 -16.19 -27.80 13.48
N PRO A 97 -15.91 -28.39 12.30
CA PRO A 97 -14.95 -27.86 11.34
C PRO A 97 -15.37 -26.51 10.76
N GLU A 98 -16.66 -26.28 10.52
CA GLU A 98 -17.16 -25.02 9.93
C GLU A 98 -16.81 -23.79 10.78
N ILE A 99 -16.91 -23.91 12.11
CA ILE A 99 -16.58 -22.82 13.04
C ILE A 99 -15.07 -22.60 13.10
N ALA A 100 -14.29 -23.68 13.11
CA ALA A 100 -12.84 -23.59 13.09
C ALA A 100 -12.31 -22.93 11.81
N ASP A 101 -12.84 -23.35 10.65
CA ASP A 101 -12.45 -22.79 9.35
C ASP A 101 -12.84 -21.30 9.26
N ALA A 102 -13.99 -20.89 9.83
CA ALA A 102 -14.38 -19.49 9.91
C ALA A 102 -13.46 -18.67 10.84
N MET A 103 -12.96 -19.26 11.93
CA MET A 103 -11.99 -18.62 12.82
C MET A 103 -10.62 -18.45 12.15
N GLU A 104 -10.15 -19.45 11.40
CA GLU A 104 -8.91 -19.36 10.60
C GLU A 104 -9.01 -18.24 9.56
N GLN A 105 -10.11 -18.19 8.81
CA GLN A 105 -10.38 -17.13 7.83
C GLN A 105 -10.47 -15.76 8.49
N ALA A 106 -11.07 -15.67 9.69
CA ALA A 106 -11.13 -14.42 10.43
C ALA A 106 -9.74 -13.93 10.86
N LEU A 107 -8.83 -14.82 11.27
CA LEU A 107 -7.46 -14.43 11.60
C LEU A 107 -6.71 -13.86 10.37
N ASP A 108 -6.79 -14.54 9.23
CA ASP A 108 -6.20 -14.02 7.97
C ASP A 108 -6.81 -12.67 7.57
N ALA A 109 -8.13 -12.51 7.76
CA ALA A 109 -8.80 -11.24 7.51
C ALA A 109 -8.32 -10.12 8.45
N LEU A 110 -8.05 -10.41 9.73
CA LEU A 110 -7.45 -9.43 10.65
C LEU A 110 -6.04 -9.02 10.18
N LEU A 111 -5.19 -9.97 9.77
CA LEU A 111 -3.83 -9.70 9.30
C LEU A 111 -3.79 -8.80 8.06
N ARG A 112 -4.78 -8.95 7.17
CA ARG A 112 -4.89 -8.20 5.91
C ARG A 112 -5.79 -6.96 6.02
N SER A 113 -6.30 -6.67 7.21
CA SER A 113 -7.20 -5.54 7.42
C SER A 113 -6.45 -4.21 7.38
N HIS A 114 -7.15 -3.14 7.04
CA HIS A 114 -6.57 -1.80 6.98
C HIS A 114 -7.53 -0.76 7.53
N ALA A 115 -6.97 0.27 8.18
CA ALA A 115 -7.69 1.44 8.63
C ALA A 115 -7.73 2.50 7.52
N GLY A 116 -8.84 3.23 7.42
CA GLY A 116 -9.02 4.24 6.38
C GLY A 116 -10.26 5.10 6.55
N ILE A 117 -10.47 5.98 5.57
CA ILE A 117 -11.64 6.85 5.48
C ILE A 117 -12.29 6.61 4.14
N PHE A 118 -13.44 5.95 4.16
CA PHE A 118 -14.07 5.43 2.95
C PHE A 118 -15.32 6.23 2.65
N GLU A 119 -15.44 6.75 1.45
CA GLU A 119 -16.64 7.41 0.98
C GLU A 119 -17.53 6.44 0.23
N ILE A 120 -18.82 6.41 0.56
CA ILE A 120 -19.80 5.60 -0.14
C ILE A 120 -20.12 6.21 -1.51
N GLU A 121 -19.77 5.50 -2.58
CA GLU A 121 -20.04 5.94 -3.95
C GLU A 121 -21.41 5.44 -4.43
N GLU A 122 -21.68 4.16 -4.21
CA GLU A 122 -22.92 3.50 -4.64
C GLU A 122 -23.46 2.62 -3.51
N VAL A 123 -24.77 2.67 -3.27
CA VAL A 123 -25.46 1.75 -2.34
C VAL A 123 -26.46 0.91 -3.13
N ARG A 124 -26.30 -0.41 -3.07
CA ARG A 124 -27.25 -1.38 -3.63
C ARG A 124 -27.96 -2.08 -2.49
N LYS A 125 -29.16 -1.61 -2.15
CA LYS A 125 -29.99 -2.19 -1.09
C LYS A 125 -30.19 -3.69 -1.32
N GLY A 126 -30.06 -4.48 -0.25
CA GLY A 126 -30.07 -5.94 -0.31
C GLY A 126 -28.81 -6.62 -0.89
N ALA A 127 -27.82 -5.88 -1.39
CA ALA A 127 -26.61 -6.46 -2.01
C ALA A 127 -25.30 -5.96 -1.37
N GLY A 128 -25.19 -4.68 -1.02
CA GLY A 128 -23.97 -4.11 -0.46
C GLY A 128 -23.78 -2.64 -0.81
N ALA A 129 -22.56 -2.13 -0.64
CA ALA A 129 -22.18 -0.78 -1.04
C ALA A 129 -20.80 -0.78 -1.68
N TRP A 130 -20.55 0.14 -2.61
CA TRP A 130 -19.22 0.45 -3.11
C TRP A 130 -18.69 1.68 -2.40
N MET A 131 -17.45 1.60 -1.95
CA MET A 131 -16.79 2.70 -1.28
C MET A 131 -15.41 2.96 -1.86
N ARG A 132 -15.01 4.22 -1.87
CA ARG A 132 -13.69 4.67 -2.28
C ARG A 132 -12.91 5.13 -1.07
N ASP A 133 -11.72 4.61 -0.88
CA ASP A 133 -10.79 5.06 0.15
C ASP A 133 -10.24 6.44 -0.23
N LEU A 134 -10.60 7.43 0.58
CA LEU A 134 -10.16 8.79 0.43
C LEU A 134 -8.70 8.97 0.78
N THR A 135 -8.00 7.98 1.32
CA THR A 135 -6.60 8.08 1.76
C THR A 135 -5.63 7.37 0.80
N GLY A 136 -5.97 6.17 0.33
CA GLY A 136 -5.16 5.33 -0.56
C GLY A 136 -5.70 5.03 -1.96
N PHE A 137 -6.78 5.69 -2.40
CA PHE A 137 -7.41 5.55 -3.74
C PHE A 137 -8.00 4.17 -4.08
N GLY A 138 -7.98 3.20 -3.16
CA GLY A 138 -8.61 1.90 -3.39
C GLY A 138 -10.14 1.99 -3.46
N SER A 139 -10.75 1.13 -4.26
CA SER A 139 -12.20 0.93 -4.28
C SER A 139 -12.56 -0.44 -3.69
N PHE A 140 -13.54 -0.45 -2.78
CA PHE A 140 -13.88 -1.61 -1.97
C PHE A 140 -15.38 -1.90 -2.03
N ALA A 141 -15.73 -3.17 -2.20
CA ALA A 141 -17.10 -3.65 -2.08
C ALA A 141 -17.40 -4.04 -0.63
N LEU A 142 -18.42 -3.44 -0.01
CA LEU A 142 -18.95 -3.80 1.31
C LEU A 142 -19.96 -4.94 1.16
N GLY A 143 -19.66 -6.10 1.74
CA GLY A 143 -20.53 -7.28 1.73
C GLY A 143 -21.61 -7.31 2.82
N ASP A 144 -21.58 -6.38 3.77
CA ASP A 144 -22.55 -6.34 4.86
C ASP A 144 -23.86 -5.67 4.42
N VAL A 145 -24.85 -6.50 4.10
CA VAL A 145 -26.19 -6.06 3.67
C VAL A 145 -26.88 -5.22 4.76
N ALA A 146 -26.70 -5.54 6.04
CA ALA A 146 -27.35 -4.80 7.12
C ALA A 146 -26.78 -3.38 7.26
N VAL A 147 -25.46 -3.23 7.09
CA VAL A 147 -24.82 -1.92 7.05
C VAL A 147 -25.23 -1.16 5.77
N ALA A 148 -25.27 -1.83 4.62
CA ALA A 148 -25.70 -1.19 3.37
C ALA A 148 -27.13 -0.63 3.41
N GLU A 149 -28.04 -1.22 4.19
CA GLU A 149 -29.42 -0.71 4.35
C GLU A 149 -29.51 0.65 5.05
N ILE A 150 -28.51 1.00 5.87
CA ILE A 150 -28.48 2.27 6.61
C ILE A 150 -27.58 3.33 5.96
N LEU A 151 -26.80 2.97 4.95
CA LEU A 151 -25.89 3.87 4.25
C LEU A 151 -26.60 4.64 3.12
N ASN A 152 -26.10 5.85 2.88
CA ASN A 152 -26.44 6.67 1.71
C ASN A 152 -25.18 7.07 0.93
N GLY A 153 -25.33 7.34 -0.37
CA GLY A 153 -24.23 7.85 -1.20
C GLY A 153 -23.70 9.19 -0.68
N GLY A 154 -22.36 9.31 -0.63
CA GLY A 154 -21.60 10.46 -0.13
C GLY A 154 -21.38 10.49 1.38
N GLU A 155 -21.87 9.50 2.13
CA GLU A 155 -21.53 9.31 3.55
C GLU A 155 -20.11 8.75 3.69
N LEU A 156 -19.49 8.95 4.85
CA LEU A 156 -18.19 8.39 5.16
C LEU A 156 -18.32 7.23 6.13
N VAL A 157 -17.56 6.17 5.89
CA VAL A 157 -17.23 5.12 6.86
C VAL A 157 -15.80 5.36 7.33
N VAL A 158 -15.61 5.55 8.63
CA VAL A 158 -14.31 5.82 9.24
C VAL A 158 -13.96 4.70 10.21
N GLY A 159 -12.90 3.96 9.91
CA GLY A 159 -12.46 2.84 10.73
C GLY A 159 -11.71 1.81 9.91
N ARG A 160 -11.88 0.53 10.27
CA ARG A 160 -11.15 -0.59 9.66
C ARG A 160 -12.05 -1.44 8.76
N LEU A 161 -11.50 -1.91 7.65
CA LEU A 161 -12.12 -2.90 6.77
C LEU A 161 -11.39 -4.25 6.87
N TYR A 162 -12.16 -5.33 6.89
CA TYR A 162 -11.67 -6.71 6.91
C TYR A 162 -12.03 -7.39 5.58
N PRO A 163 -11.09 -7.98 4.83
CA PRO A 163 -11.42 -8.76 3.65
C PRO A 163 -12.23 -10.00 4.05
N ALA A 164 -13.28 -10.31 3.29
CA ALA A 164 -14.20 -11.40 3.58
C ALA A 164 -14.29 -12.45 2.46
N GLY A 165 -13.33 -12.43 1.54
CA GLY A 165 -13.27 -13.29 0.35
C GLY A 165 -13.95 -12.67 -0.87
N GLU A 166 -13.67 -13.19 -2.07
CA GLU A 166 -14.34 -12.79 -3.32
C GLU A 166 -14.30 -11.26 -3.62
N GLY A 167 -13.27 -10.56 -3.12
CA GLY A 167 -13.12 -9.11 -3.28
C GLY A 167 -14.02 -8.25 -2.39
N VAL A 168 -14.87 -8.86 -1.56
CA VAL A 168 -15.74 -8.13 -0.62
C VAL A 168 -15.06 -7.92 0.73
N HIS A 169 -15.48 -6.86 1.41
CA HIS A 169 -14.98 -6.41 2.69
C HIS A 169 -16.12 -6.27 3.70
N LEU A 170 -15.79 -6.34 4.98
CA LEU A 170 -16.66 -6.04 6.10
C LEU A 170 -16.11 -4.83 6.85
N ALA A 171 -16.99 -3.89 7.21
CA ALA A 171 -16.61 -2.80 8.08
C ALA A 171 -16.50 -3.28 9.54
N SER A 172 -15.53 -2.73 10.28
CA SER A 172 -15.48 -2.93 11.72
C SER A 172 -16.80 -2.51 12.38
N PRO A 173 -17.34 -3.30 13.33
CA PRO A 173 -18.50 -2.89 14.10
C PRO A 173 -18.25 -1.59 14.90
N ALA A 174 -16.98 -1.23 15.10
CA ALA A 174 -16.58 0.00 15.76
C ALA A 174 -16.28 1.16 14.81
N ALA A 175 -16.42 0.96 13.50
CA ALA A 175 -16.34 2.03 12.51
C ALA A 175 -17.49 3.03 12.69
N ALA A 176 -17.19 4.30 12.45
CA ALA A 176 -18.18 5.38 12.48
C ALA A 176 -18.75 5.62 11.08
N ILE A 177 -20.04 5.94 11.04
CA ILE A 177 -20.71 6.43 9.83
C ILE A 177 -20.98 7.92 10.03
N LEU A 178 -20.48 8.75 9.10
CA LEU A 178 -20.64 10.20 9.13
C LEU A 178 -21.48 10.65 7.93
N ALA A 179 -22.69 11.13 8.21
CA ALA A 179 -23.64 11.55 7.18
C ALA A 179 -23.46 13.02 6.72
N SER A 180 -22.42 13.72 7.18
CA SER A 180 -22.25 15.16 6.91
C SER A 180 -21.50 15.41 5.60
N LYS A 181 -22.22 15.83 4.56
CA LYS A 181 -21.63 16.22 3.27
C LYS A 181 -20.59 17.33 3.38
N ASP A 182 -20.78 18.25 4.32
CA ASP A 182 -19.81 19.34 4.56
C ASP A 182 -18.49 18.80 5.11
N VAL A 183 -18.55 17.78 5.98
CA VAL A 183 -17.35 17.10 6.49
C VAL A 183 -16.68 16.31 5.36
N THR A 184 -17.43 15.56 4.55
CA THR A 184 -16.89 14.85 3.38
C THR A 184 -16.16 15.80 2.43
N LYS A 185 -16.78 16.95 2.11
CA LYS A 185 -16.20 17.95 1.21
C LYS A 185 -14.94 18.59 1.80
N ALA A 186 -14.96 18.95 3.08
CA ALA A 186 -13.81 19.52 3.77
C ALA A 186 -12.65 18.52 3.79
N LEU A 187 -12.92 17.27 4.17
CA LEU A 187 -11.92 16.22 4.23
C LEU A 187 -11.30 15.93 2.87
N ARG A 188 -12.11 15.79 1.80
CA ARG A 188 -11.58 15.63 0.44
C ARG A 188 -10.61 16.76 0.08
N ARG A 189 -11.03 18.01 0.28
CA ARG A 189 -10.18 19.18 0.00
C ARG A 189 -8.89 19.16 0.80
N ASP A 190 -8.97 18.85 2.08
CA ASP A 190 -7.80 18.86 2.97
C ASP A 190 -6.83 17.70 2.62
N LEU A 191 -7.35 16.52 2.25
CA LEU A 191 -6.55 15.40 1.76
C LEU A 191 -5.92 15.70 0.39
N ASP A 192 -6.66 16.33 -0.53
CA ASP A 192 -6.15 16.75 -1.83
C ASP A 192 -5.03 17.78 -1.67
N GLN A 193 -5.18 18.73 -0.75
CA GLN A 193 -4.12 19.69 -0.41
C GLN A 193 -2.87 18.99 0.17
N ILE A 194 -3.04 18.00 1.04
CA ILE A 194 -1.92 17.20 1.56
C ILE A 194 -1.18 16.50 0.41
N ARG A 195 -1.92 15.95 -0.57
CA ARG A 195 -1.33 15.28 -1.74
C ARG A 195 -0.62 16.23 -2.69
N GLU A 196 -1.19 17.41 -2.93
CA GLU A 196 -0.58 18.42 -3.79
C GLU A 196 0.73 18.96 -3.20
N THR A 197 0.85 18.95 -1.87
CA THR A 197 2.01 19.50 -1.16
C THR A 197 3.03 18.44 -0.74
N GLY A 198 2.62 17.18 -0.61
CA GLY A 198 3.48 16.07 -0.21
C GLY A 198 4.14 15.37 -1.40
N ALA A 199 5.30 14.76 -1.16
CA ALA A 199 5.95 13.90 -2.16
C ALA A 199 5.13 12.62 -2.45
N ASN A 200 4.33 12.17 -1.47
CA ASN A 200 3.52 10.96 -1.56
C ASN A 200 2.05 11.28 -1.85
N LYS A 201 1.51 10.72 -2.94
CA LYS A 201 0.09 10.84 -3.29
C LYS A 201 -0.85 10.00 -2.40
N ILE A 202 -0.30 8.96 -1.75
CA ILE A 202 -1.05 8.09 -0.84
C ILE A 202 -0.84 8.58 0.59
N VAL A 203 -1.94 8.85 1.27
CA VAL A 203 -1.94 9.18 2.70
C VAL A 203 -2.28 7.90 3.44
N ARG A 204 -1.39 7.41 4.31
CA ARG A 204 -1.70 6.26 5.18
C ARG A 204 -2.16 6.79 6.53
N VAL A 205 -3.27 6.24 7.05
CA VAL A 205 -3.83 6.67 8.33
C VAL A 205 -4.00 5.46 9.25
N SER A 206 -3.43 5.54 10.44
CA SER A 206 -3.56 4.54 11.50
C SER A 206 -4.90 4.64 12.24
N GLN A 207 -5.35 3.56 12.89
CA GLN A 207 -6.56 3.60 13.71
C GLN A 207 -6.44 4.61 14.88
N GLY A 208 -5.23 4.81 15.42
CA GLY A 208 -4.97 5.83 16.44
C GLY A 208 -5.07 7.27 15.92
N GLU A 209 -4.72 7.50 14.67
CA GLU A 209 -4.94 8.80 14.02
C GLU A 209 -6.42 9.05 13.74
N LEU A 210 -7.15 8.03 13.27
CA LEU A 210 -8.60 8.12 13.11
C LEU A 210 -9.27 8.43 14.45
N GLU A 211 -8.83 7.80 15.54
CA GLU A 211 -9.31 8.11 16.90
C GLU A 211 -9.13 9.60 17.21
N ALA A 212 -7.92 10.14 16.99
CA ALA A 212 -7.63 11.54 17.27
C ALA A 212 -8.43 12.52 16.39
N MET A 213 -8.63 12.20 15.10
CA MET A 213 -9.33 13.05 14.14
C MET A 213 -10.84 13.09 14.39
N PHE A 214 -11.47 11.93 14.57
CA PHE A 214 -12.93 11.80 14.52
C PHE A 214 -13.58 11.59 15.89
N PHE A 215 -12.83 11.08 16.87
CA PHE A 215 -13.39 10.64 18.15
C PHE A 215 -12.83 11.43 19.35
N GLY A 216 -11.60 11.95 19.26
CA GLY A 216 -10.92 12.70 20.33
C GLY A 216 -11.35 14.17 20.48
N ALA A 217 -11.99 14.77 19.47
CA ALA A 217 -12.30 16.20 19.44
C ALA A 217 -13.33 16.66 20.51
N GLY A 218 -14.03 15.73 21.17
CA GLY A 218 -15.02 16.04 22.21
C GLY A 218 -14.47 16.46 23.59
N GLN A 219 -13.17 16.30 23.85
CA GLN A 219 -12.58 16.59 25.17
C GLN A 219 -11.66 17.82 25.24
N ARG A 220 -11.37 18.50 24.12
CA ARG A 220 -10.62 19.79 24.15
C ARG A 220 -11.55 20.95 24.58
N ARG A 221 -12.09 20.87 25.80
CA ARG A 221 -12.55 22.05 26.52
C ARG A 221 -11.31 22.72 27.10
N VAL A 222 -10.81 23.75 26.42
CA VAL A 222 -9.76 24.64 26.94
C VAL A 222 -10.30 25.27 28.22
N VAL A 223 -9.88 24.75 29.38
CA VAL A 223 -10.07 25.38 30.69
C VAL A 223 -8.72 25.32 31.39
N GLY A 224 -8.22 26.49 31.80
CA GLY A 224 -6.87 26.70 32.27
C GLY A 224 -6.44 25.86 33.47
N ALA A 225 -5.12 25.64 33.54
CA ALA A 225 -4.30 25.31 34.70
C ALA A 225 -4.98 24.68 35.93
N THR A 226 -4.74 23.39 36.17
CA THR A 226 -3.88 22.88 37.26
C THR A 226 -3.65 21.39 37.08
N ALA A 227 -2.38 20.98 37.12
CA ALA A 227 -1.94 19.61 37.11
C ALA A 227 -2.47 18.81 38.32
N VAL A 228 -3.02 17.61 38.08
CA VAL A 228 -2.85 16.41 38.96
C VAL A 228 -3.11 15.13 38.14
N GLY A 229 -2.06 14.34 37.91
CA GLY A 229 -2.08 12.86 37.98
C GLY A 229 -2.65 12.05 36.80
N SER A 230 -1.87 11.83 35.75
CA SER A 230 -1.99 10.68 34.84
C SER A 230 -0.76 9.77 35.02
N GLY A 231 -0.96 8.57 35.53
CA GLY A 231 0.07 7.59 35.88
C GLY A 231 0.53 6.72 34.71
N LEU A 232 1.01 7.35 33.63
CA LEU A 232 2.09 6.78 32.83
C LEU A 232 3.31 7.58 33.28
N GLU A 233 4.36 6.93 33.75
CA GLU A 233 5.66 7.61 33.77
C GLU A 233 6.02 7.84 32.30
N ALA A 234 5.54 8.95 31.74
CA ALA A 234 6.13 9.54 30.55
C ALA A 234 7.63 9.46 30.77
N SER A 235 8.34 8.89 29.79
CA SER A 235 9.80 8.81 29.89
C SER A 235 10.31 10.14 30.42
N ALA A 236 11.15 10.08 31.45
CA ALA A 236 11.69 11.30 32.05
C ALA A 236 12.49 12.12 31.01
N ASP A 237 12.87 11.48 29.90
CA ASP A 237 13.59 12.09 28.78
C ASP A 237 13.13 11.52 27.41
N PRO A 238 11.95 11.90 26.88
CA PRO A 238 11.46 11.45 25.57
C PRO A 238 12.39 11.86 24.43
N VAL A 239 13.12 12.97 24.61
CA VAL A 239 14.16 13.45 23.67
C VAL A 239 15.35 12.50 23.68
N GLY A 240 15.79 12.08 24.86
CA GLY A 240 16.82 11.06 25.05
C GLY A 240 16.42 9.70 24.49
N ASP A 241 15.16 9.29 24.67
CA ASP A 241 14.64 8.02 24.15
C ASP A 241 14.54 8.01 22.63
N ALA A 242 14.01 9.09 22.02
CA ALA A 242 14.01 9.23 20.57
C ALA A 242 15.44 9.18 20.02
N HIS A 243 16.38 9.91 20.64
CA HIS A 243 17.79 9.86 20.25
C HIS A 243 18.39 8.45 20.39
N ALA A 244 18.16 7.77 21.51
CA ALA A 244 18.67 6.42 21.75
C ALA A 244 18.11 5.41 20.74
N ARG A 245 16.83 5.53 20.37
CA ARG A 245 16.19 4.68 19.36
C ARG A 245 16.77 4.92 17.97
N LEU A 246 16.97 6.17 17.57
CA LEU A 246 17.62 6.49 16.29
C LEU A 246 19.04 5.92 16.23
N VAL A 247 19.81 6.02 17.33
CA VAL A 247 21.16 5.45 17.40
C VAL A 247 21.14 3.93 17.38
N ALA A 248 20.22 3.30 18.10
CA ALA A 248 20.05 1.85 18.11
C ALA A 248 19.69 1.30 16.72
N ALA A 249 18.99 2.09 15.90
CA ALA A 249 18.67 1.75 14.53
C ALA A 249 19.80 2.02 13.51
N GLY A 250 21.00 2.35 13.98
CA GLY A 250 22.17 2.53 13.12
C GLY A 250 22.40 3.95 12.64
N LEU A 251 21.55 4.92 13.02
CA LEU A 251 21.82 6.32 12.72
C LEU A 251 22.97 6.82 13.60
N GLY A 252 24.06 7.30 12.99
CA GLY A 252 25.20 7.81 13.74
C GLY A 252 24.80 8.90 14.76
N GLU A 253 25.45 8.93 15.93
CA GLU A 253 25.07 9.80 17.06
C GLU A 253 24.90 11.29 16.69
N ALA A 254 25.76 11.79 15.79
CA ALA A 254 25.67 13.16 15.29
C ALA A 254 24.39 13.42 14.47
N ARG A 255 23.97 12.44 13.65
CA ARG A 255 22.76 12.51 12.82
C ARG A 255 21.50 12.36 13.67
N ALA A 256 21.47 11.42 14.61
CA ALA A 256 20.36 11.26 15.56
C ALA A 256 20.10 12.55 16.35
N ARG A 257 21.16 13.19 16.84
CA ARG A 257 21.06 14.48 17.52
C ARG A 257 20.59 15.60 16.59
N ALA A 258 21.00 15.59 15.32
CA ALA A 258 20.57 16.57 14.33
C ALA A 258 19.08 16.44 14.02
N ALA A 259 18.56 15.22 13.81
CA ALA A 259 17.15 14.94 13.57
C ALA A 259 16.28 15.46 14.73
N VAL A 260 16.60 15.09 15.97
CA VAL A 260 15.86 15.58 17.16
C VAL A 260 15.98 17.10 17.33
N SER A 261 17.14 17.69 16.99
CA SER A 261 17.31 19.15 17.02
C SER A 261 16.50 19.87 15.95
N GLN A 262 16.17 19.20 14.84
CA GLN A 262 15.37 19.76 13.76
C GLN A 262 13.91 19.92 14.20
N LEU A 263 13.36 18.92 14.91
CA LEU A 263 12.03 18.99 15.55
C LEU A 263 11.90 20.21 16.47
N ALA A 264 12.94 20.56 17.23
CA ALA A 264 12.93 21.74 18.11
C ALA A 264 12.96 23.09 17.36
N ARG A 265 13.35 23.12 16.08
CA ARG A 265 13.41 24.35 15.27
C ARG A 265 12.09 24.68 14.58
N GLU A 266 11.29 23.66 14.33
CA GLU A 266 9.98 23.76 13.68
C GLU A 266 8.93 23.22 14.65
N PRO A 267 8.39 24.06 15.55
CA PRO A 267 7.44 23.62 16.55
C PRO A 267 6.22 22.97 15.89
N ARG A 268 5.73 21.90 16.50
CA ARG A 268 4.55 21.17 16.04
C ARG A 268 3.34 22.11 15.93
N ASP A 269 2.71 22.12 14.76
CA ASP A 269 1.45 22.82 14.55
C ASP A 269 0.28 21.99 15.14
N PRO A 270 -0.38 22.44 16.21
CA PRO A 270 -1.47 21.69 16.84
C PRO A 270 -2.72 21.59 15.96
N ASP A 271 -2.82 22.39 14.89
CA ASP A 271 -3.95 22.44 13.97
C ASP A 271 -3.73 21.55 12.72
N SER A 272 -2.52 20.99 12.54
CA SER A 272 -2.27 20.02 11.46
C SER A 272 -2.99 18.69 11.73
N LEU A 273 -3.70 18.17 10.73
CA LEU A 273 -4.45 16.91 10.82
C LEU A 273 -3.54 15.67 10.83
N VAL A 274 -2.46 15.70 10.05
CA VAL A 274 -1.51 14.58 9.88
C VAL A 274 -0.10 15.12 10.11
N HIS A 275 0.66 14.44 10.97
CA HIS A 275 2.07 14.73 11.18
C HIS A 275 2.93 13.69 10.49
N GLY A 276 4.04 14.09 9.86
CA GLY A 276 4.92 13.16 9.16
C GLY A 276 4.68 13.00 7.67
N ALA A 277 3.84 13.85 7.04
CA ALA A 277 3.58 13.82 5.59
C ALA A 277 4.33 14.94 4.83
N SER A 278 4.26 16.18 5.32
CA SER A 278 4.87 17.37 4.69
C SER A 278 5.49 18.32 5.72
N ASP A 279 5.93 17.77 6.85
CA ASP A 279 6.55 18.50 7.95
C ASP A 279 7.96 17.97 8.25
N VAL A 280 8.64 18.60 9.21
CA VAL A 280 9.98 18.19 9.64
C VAL A 280 10.05 16.72 10.07
N LEU A 281 8.97 16.18 10.64
CA LEU A 281 8.91 14.78 11.01
C LEU A 281 8.89 13.89 9.76
N GLY A 282 8.14 14.27 8.72
CA GLY A 282 8.09 13.54 7.46
C GLY A 282 9.44 13.45 6.79
N ALA A 283 10.17 14.56 6.72
CA ALA A 283 11.54 14.59 6.18
C ALA A 283 12.52 13.71 6.98
N ILE A 284 12.41 13.69 8.32
CA ILE A 284 13.21 12.80 9.17
C ILE A 284 12.85 11.35 8.91
N LEU A 285 11.56 11.01 8.82
CA LEU A 285 11.11 9.64 8.56
C LEU A 285 11.51 9.16 7.17
N GLU A 286 11.51 10.04 6.18
CA GLU A 286 12.01 9.76 4.83
C GLU A 286 13.51 9.46 4.86
N GLU A 287 14.33 10.30 5.52
CA GLU A 287 15.76 10.04 5.73
C GLU A 287 15.98 8.68 6.44
N LEU A 288 15.21 8.39 7.47
CA LEU A 288 15.28 7.13 8.20
C LEU A 288 14.88 5.93 7.34
N ALA A 289 13.88 6.09 6.48
CA ALA A 289 13.43 5.03 5.57
C ALA A 289 14.52 4.64 4.56
N PHE A 290 15.36 5.59 4.14
CA PHE A 290 16.45 5.33 3.20
C PHE A 290 17.74 4.86 3.86
N ASP A 291 18.09 5.42 5.02
CA ASP A 291 19.40 5.23 5.63
C ASP A 291 19.45 4.20 6.77
N THR A 292 18.29 3.71 7.23
CA THR A 292 18.20 2.79 8.37
C THR A 292 17.12 1.74 8.17
N ASP A 293 17.29 0.58 8.81
CA ASP A 293 16.26 -0.47 8.88
C ASP A 293 15.30 -0.26 10.07
N ILE A 294 15.10 1.00 10.49
CA ILE A 294 14.23 1.30 11.64
C ILE A 294 12.77 1.02 11.30
N ASP A 295 12.01 0.46 12.23
CA ASP A 295 10.55 0.47 12.13
C ASP A 295 10.07 1.93 12.11
N LEU A 296 9.58 2.39 10.96
CA LEU A 296 9.16 3.76 10.77
C LEU A 296 7.96 4.13 11.63
N GLY A 297 7.10 3.17 12.00
CA GLY A 297 6.00 3.39 12.94
C GLY A 297 6.50 3.70 14.34
N ASP A 298 7.47 2.92 14.82
CA ASP A 298 8.13 3.13 16.11
C ASP A 298 8.94 4.42 16.13
N ALA A 299 9.71 4.68 15.07
CA ALA A 299 10.49 5.89 14.90
C ALA A 299 9.58 7.13 14.93
N ARG A 300 8.48 7.08 14.17
CA ARG A 300 7.47 8.13 14.12
C ARG A 300 6.87 8.39 15.50
N THR A 301 6.56 7.33 16.24
CA THR A 301 6.00 7.44 17.59
C THR A 301 6.97 8.14 18.55
N ALA A 302 8.21 7.65 18.63
CA ALA A 302 9.22 8.22 19.53
C ALA A 302 9.55 9.67 19.16
N LEU A 303 9.64 9.98 17.86
CA LEU A 303 9.89 11.34 17.39
C LEU A 303 8.72 12.27 17.66
N LEU A 304 7.47 11.80 17.58
CA LEU A 304 6.29 12.60 17.95
C LEU A 304 6.28 12.97 19.42
N GLU A 305 6.61 12.04 20.31
CA GLU A 305 6.70 12.28 21.76
C GLU A 305 7.79 13.31 22.08
N ALA A 306 8.98 13.14 21.47
CA ALA A 306 10.06 14.11 21.60
C ALA A 306 9.66 15.48 21.04
N TRP A 307 8.99 15.51 19.88
CA TRP A 307 8.55 16.74 19.22
C TRP A 307 7.53 17.51 20.06
N GLU A 308 6.61 16.80 20.71
CA GLU A 308 5.64 17.40 21.62
C GLU A 308 6.32 18.08 22.80
N LEU A 309 7.31 17.43 23.43
CA LEU A 309 8.03 18.02 24.55
C LEU A 309 8.85 19.25 24.14
N VAL A 310 9.58 19.19 23.02
CA VAL A 310 10.41 20.32 22.56
C VAL A 310 9.58 21.47 21.97
N SER A 311 8.34 21.20 21.55
CA SER A 311 7.40 22.21 21.04
C SER A 311 6.62 22.92 22.13
N MET A 312 6.68 22.45 23.39
CA MET A 312 6.00 23.14 24.49
C MET A 312 6.62 24.54 24.69
N PRO A 313 5.80 25.60 24.76
CA PRO A 313 6.31 26.94 25.03
C PRO A 313 6.97 26.96 26.40
N PHE A 314 8.29 27.12 26.43
CA PHE A 314 9.05 27.25 27.66
C PHE A 314 8.52 28.50 28.41
N GLU A 315 7.85 28.32 29.55
CA GLU A 315 7.45 29.40 30.46
C GLU A 315 8.69 29.95 31.20
N GLY A 316 9.69 30.42 30.44
CA GLY A 316 10.95 30.95 30.95
C GLY A 316 11.36 32.20 30.19
N LYS A 317 11.54 33.31 30.91
CA LYS A 317 11.92 34.64 30.40
C LYS A 317 13.21 34.56 29.53
N GLY A 318 13.06 34.67 28.20
CA GLY A 318 14.15 34.76 27.22
C GLY A 318 13.60 35.13 25.82
N PRO A 319 14.38 35.78 24.95
CA PRO A 319 13.85 36.83 24.06
C PRO A 319 13.02 36.30 22.90
N THR A 320 11.93 37.02 22.64
CA THR A 320 11.01 36.92 21.50
C THR A 320 11.78 36.80 20.17
N ARG A 321 11.73 35.61 19.56
CA ARG A 321 12.19 35.38 18.20
C ARG A 321 11.08 35.78 17.24
N ALA A 322 11.35 36.77 16.40
CA ALA A 322 10.41 37.33 15.45
C ALA A 322 9.94 36.29 14.43
N LYS A 323 8.64 36.32 14.16
CA LYS A 323 7.91 35.61 13.11
C LYS A 323 8.62 35.83 11.76
N ALA A 324 9.28 34.81 11.23
CA ALA A 324 9.80 34.85 9.86
C ALA A 324 8.60 34.80 8.91
N ALA A 325 8.48 35.83 8.07
CA ALA A 325 7.43 35.95 7.08
C ALA A 325 7.55 34.85 6.03
N SER A 326 6.41 34.26 5.67
CA SER A 326 6.25 33.33 4.57
C SER A 326 6.78 33.94 3.26
N ALA A 327 7.56 33.15 2.52
CA ALA A 327 8.00 33.50 1.17
C ALA A 327 6.80 33.47 0.19
N PRO A 328 6.77 34.34 -0.83
CA PRO A 328 5.67 34.37 -1.80
C PRO A 328 5.80 33.23 -2.81
N ALA A 329 4.65 32.63 -3.16
CA ALA A 329 4.51 31.59 -4.18
C ALA A 329 5.05 32.02 -5.56
N PRO A 330 5.62 31.10 -6.36
CA PRO A 330 6.03 31.39 -7.73
C PRO A 330 4.81 31.64 -8.61
N LYS A 331 4.95 32.60 -9.53
CA LYS A 331 3.92 32.96 -10.51
C LYS A 331 3.78 31.82 -11.52
N ARG A 332 2.54 31.38 -11.75
CA ARG A 332 2.14 30.55 -12.89
C ARG A 332 2.42 31.31 -14.18
N ASP A 333 3.29 30.75 -15.02
CA ASP A 333 3.40 31.14 -16.42
C ASP A 333 2.16 30.61 -17.16
N VAL A 334 1.49 31.52 -17.86
CA VAL A 334 0.37 31.25 -18.77
C VAL A 334 0.99 30.74 -20.05
N TYR A 335 0.76 29.47 -20.40
CA TYR A 335 1.04 28.94 -21.72
C TYR A 335 -0.20 29.12 -22.59
N ASP A 336 0.03 29.62 -23.81
CA ASP A 336 -0.95 29.76 -24.88
C ASP A 336 -1.53 28.39 -25.24
N GLU A 337 -2.85 28.30 -25.30
CA GLU A 337 -3.58 27.14 -25.83
C GLU A 337 -3.29 27.07 -27.35
N GLU A 338 -2.57 26.04 -27.78
CA GLU A 338 -2.46 25.71 -29.20
C GLU A 338 -3.81 25.17 -29.68
N GLU A 339 -4.42 25.89 -30.63
CA GLU A 339 -5.61 25.48 -31.38
C GLU A 339 -5.34 24.13 -32.07
N ILE A 340 -6.03 23.10 -31.60
CA ILE A 340 -6.16 21.83 -32.29
C ILE A 340 -7.04 22.09 -33.52
N GLU A 341 -6.47 22.07 -34.73
CA GLU A 341 -7.22 22.04 -35.98
C GLU A 341 -7.93 20.67 -36.11
N PRO A 342 -9.28 20.61 -36.14
CA PRO A 342 -9.98 19.37 -36.40
C PRO A 342 -10.08 19.12 -37.90
N ASP A 343 -9.55 17.99 -38.35
CA ASP A 343 -9.82 17.42 -39.67
C ASP A 343 -11.26 16.86 -39.73
N ASP A 344 -11.90 17.10 -40.88
CA ASP A 344 -13.15 16.55 -41.45
C ASP A 344 -14.55 17.14 -41.09
N GLU A 345 -14.97 18.04 -41.99
CA GLU A 345 -16.23 18.06 -42.78
C GLU A 345 -17.62 18.14 -42.12
N LEU A 346 -17.83 19.06 -41.18
CA LEU A 346 -19.14 19.72 -41.06
C LEU A 346 -18.96 21.22 -40.97
N ASP A 347 -19.62 21.97 -41.85
CA ASP A 347 -19.51 23.42 -41.83
C ASP A 347 -20.11 23.95 -40.50
N GLU A 348 -19.51 25.01 -39.95
CA GLU A 348 -19.89 25.57 -38.65
C GLU A 348 -21.35 26.11 -38.65
N GLU A 349 -21.87 26.50 -39.82
CA GLU A 349 -23.25 26.92 -40.07
C GLU A 349 -24.22 25.73 -39.98
N GLN A 350 -23.83 24.53 -40.42
CA GLN A 350 -24.61 23.29 -40.31
C GLN A 350 -24.73 22.82 -38.86
N ARG A 351 -23.63 22.86 -38.09
CA ARG A 351 -23.67 22.55 -36.64
C ARG A 351 -24.57 23.53 -35.88
N ALA A 352 -24.47 24.82 -36.20
CA ALA A 352 -25.32 25.84 -35.59
C ALA A 352 -26.80 25.66 -35.97
N ALA A 353 -27.10 25.26 -37.21
CA ALA A 353 -28.45 24.99 -37.67
C ALA A 353 -29.08 23.78 -36.98
N ALA A 354 -28.33 22.68 -36.81
CA ALA A 354 -28.79 21.46 -36.15
C ALA A 354 -29.13 21.72 -34.65
N LEU A 355 -28.27 22.47 -33.95
CA LEU A 355 -28.50 22.87 -32.56
C LEU A 355 -29.72 23.81 -32.41
N ALA A 356 -29.92 24.72 -33.38
CA ALA A 356 -31.08 25.60 -33.40
C ALA A 356 -32.39 24.82 -33.63
N ALA A 357 -32.37 23.84 -34.54
CA ALA A 357 -33.50 22.95 -34.82
C ALA A 357 -33.87 22.09 -33.60
N PHE A 358 -32.88 21.51 -32.93
CA PHE A 358 -33.05 20.77 -31.68
C PHE A 358 -33.68 21.63 -30.58
N THR A 359 -33.17 22.85 -30.38
CA THR A 359 -33.68 23.79 -29.37
C THR A 359 -35.13 24.20 -29.65
N ALA A 360 -35.45 24.46 -30.92
CA ALA A 360 -36.82 24.78 -31.35
C ALA A 360 -37.78 23.60 -31.13
N GLY A 361 -37.35 22.37 -31.43
CA GLY A 361 -38.11 21.15 -31.19
C GLY A 361 -38.39 20.92 -29.70
N ARG A 362 -37.40 21.19 -28.84
CA ARG A 362 -37.58 21.12 -27.37
C ARG A 362 -38.60 22.13 -26.85
N ALA A 363 -38.60 23.34 -27.43
CA ALA A 363 -39.57 24.38 -27.07
C ALA A 363 -41.02 24.06 -27.51
N LEU A 364 -41.18 23.24 -28.54
CA LEU A 364 -42.47 22.76 -29.05
C LEU A 364 -42.98 21.50 -28.33
N GLY A 365 -42.19 20.94 -27.41
CA GLY A 365 -42.56 19.74 -26.65
C GLY A 365 -42.47 18.45 -27.44
N THR A 366 -41.64 18.41 -28.50
CA THR A 366 -41.35 17.18 -29.24
C THR A 366 -40.62 16.19 -28.35
N ASP A 367 -40.85 14.90 -28.58
CA ASP A 367 -40.26 13.80 -27.83
C ASP A 367 -38.71 13.86 -27.84
N PRO A 368 -38.03 13.90 -26.67
CA PRO A 368 -36.58 14.02 -26.59
C PRO A 368 -35.80 12.94 -27.34
N ALA A 369 -36.32 11.71 -27.41
CA ALA A 369 -35.66 10.62 -28.12
C ALA A 369 -35.63 10.88 -29.64
N GLN A 370 -36.71 11.42 -30.20
CA GLN A 370 -36.77 11.78 -31.62
C GLN A 370 -35.88 12.99 -31.95
N LEU A 371 -35.78 13.95 -31.03
CA LEU A 371 -34.91 15.12 -31.19
C LEU A 371 -33.43 14.74 -31.14
N LEU A 372 -33.05 13.81 -30.26
CA LEU A 372 -31.68 13.28 -30.19
C LEU A 372 -31.32 12.52 -31.45
N GLN A 373 -32.19 11.59 -31.90
CA GLN A 373 -31.96 10.84 -33.13
C GLN A 373 -31.85 11.73 -34.36
N ALA A 374 -32.67 12.79 -34.45
CA ALA A 374 -32.56 13.76 -35.54
C ALA A 374 -31.26 14.58 -35.48
N LEU A 375 -30.82 14.96 -34.27
CA LEU A 375 -29.57 15.69 -34.06
C LEU A 375 -28.34 14.82 -34.38
N GLU A 376 -28.35 13.56 -33.97
CA GLU A 376 -27.29 12.58 -34.25
C GLU A 376 -27.17 12.34 -35.76
N SER A 377 -28.30 12.19 -36.45
CA SER A 377 -28.34 12.03 -37.91
C SER A 377 -27.87 13.29 -38.65
N GLU A 378 -28.26 14.50 -38.20
CA GLU A 378 -27.81 15.77 -38.79
C GLU A 378 -26.32 16.08 -38.53
N LEU A 379 -25.76 15.54 -37.43
CA LEU A 379 -24.34 15.66 -37.10
C LEU A 379 -23.49 14.50 -37.63
N GLY A 380 -24.09 13.54 -38.34
CA GLY A 380 -23.36 12.41 -38.93
C GLY A 380 -22.81 11.41 -37.89
N ILE A 381 -23.41 11.34 -36.69
CA ILE A 381 -23.00 10.46 -35.58
C ILE A 381 -23.78 9.12 -35.64
N ASP A 382 -24.48 8.86 -36.75
CA ASP A 382 -25.30 7.66 -36.90
C ASP A 382 -24.41 6.42 -37.13
N ASP A 383 -24.37 5.49 -36.17
CA ASP A 383 -23.61 4.23 -36.19
C ASP A 383 -23.97 3.32 -37.40
N ASP A 384 -25.10 3.58 -38.06
CA ASP A 384 -25.65 2.79 -39.16
C ASP A 384 -24.97 3.01 -40.53
N GLN A 385 -23.92 3.84 -40.63
CA GLN A 385 -23.14 4.05 -41.87
C GLN A 385 -21.87 3.20 -41.99
N LEU A 386 -21.62 2.26 -41.07
CA LEU A 386 -20.59 1.24 -41.28
C LEU A 386 -21.08 0.22 -42.34
N PRO A 387 -20.26 -0.11 -43.37
CA PRO A 387 -20.67 -1.02 -44.44
C PRO A 387 -21.05 -2.41 -43.88
N PRO A 388 -22.11 -3.05 -44.41
CA PRO A 388 -22.78 -4.21 -43.79
C PRO A 388 -21.99 -5.53 -43.77
N ASP A 389 -20.68 -5.51 -44.04
CA ASP A 389 -19.81 -6.68 -44.03
C ASP A 389 -18.72 -6.64 -42.92
N GLU A 390 -18.64 -5.57 -42.12
CA GLU A 390 -17.93 -5.62 -40.83
C GLU A 390 -18.93 -6.07 -39.77
N LYS A 391 -19.17 -7.38 -39.73
CA LYS A 391 -19.54 -7.99 -38.45
C LYS A 391 -18.43 -7.57 -37.49
N GLU A 392 -18.79 -6.88 -36.41
CA GLU A 392 -17.93 -6.76 -35.24
C GLU A 392 -17.40 -8.15 -34.93
N ASP A 393 -16.17 -8.43 -35.38
CA ASP A 393 -15.45 -9.58 -34.91
C ASP A 393 -15.44 -9.41 -33.38
N PRO A 394 -15.83 -10.46 -32.62
CA PRO A 394 -15.87 -10.35 -31.17
C PRO A 394 -14.54 -9.78 -30.70
N ALA A 395 -14.59 -8.71 -29.91
CA ALA A 395 -13.40 -8.04 -29.38
C ALA A 395 -12.40 -9.12 -28.97
N PRO A 396 -11.15 -9.09 -29.50
CA PRO A 396 -10.17 -10.11 -29.20
C PRO A 396 -10.11 -10.33 -27.69
N ASP A 397 -10.05 -11.59 -27.25
CA ASP A 397 -9.97 -11.94 -25.83
C ASP A 397 -8.59 -11.51 -25.31
N PHE A 398 -8.46 -10.23 -24.96
CA PHE A 398 -7.21 -9.68 -24.46
C PHE A 398 -7.00 -10.11 -23.00
N PRO A 399 -5.77 -10.49 -22.61
CA PRO A 399 -5.46 -11.00 -21.28
C PRO A 399 -5.48 -9.93 -20.15
N GLY A 400 -6.18 -8.80 -20.35
CA GLY A 400 -6.24 -7.64 -19.46
C GLY A 400 -5.86 -6.35 -20.19
N VAL A 401 -6.00 -5.20 -19.52
CA VAL A 401 -5.74 -3.87 -20.13
C VAL A 401 -4.29 -3.76 -20.58
N VAL A 402 -3.32 -4.13 -19.74
CA VAL A 402 -1.89 -4.10 -20.12
C VAL A 402 -1.58 -5.01 -21.31
N GLY A 403 -2.27 -6.16 -21.41
CA GLY A 403 -2.15 -7.04 -22.57
C GLY A 403 -2.63 -6.39 -23.86
N ALA A 404 -3.75 -5.66 -23.81
CA ALA A 404 -4.23 -4.88 -24.95
C ALA A 404 -3.22 -3.79 -25.35
N MET A 405 -2.64 -3.07 -24.38
CA MET A 405 -1.60 -2.06 -24.65
C MET A 405 -0.34 -2.64 -25.31
N ILE A 406 0.06 -3.85 -24.92
CA ILE A 406 1.21 -4.53 -25.54
C ILE A 406 0.91 -4.85 -27.02
N GLU A 407 -0.31 -5.29 -27.33
CA GLU A 407 -0.72 -5.55 -28.72
C GLU A 407 -0.84 -4.26 -29.53
N GLU A 408 -1.39 -3.20 -28.94
CA GLU A 408 -1.43 -1.86 -29.53
C GLU A 408 -0.02 -1.36 -29.88
N MET A 409 0.93 -1.43 -28.93
CA MET A 409 2.33 -1.11 -29.20
C MET A 409 2.91 -1.92 -30.37
N LYS A 410 2.69 -3.24 -30.41
CA LYS A 410 3.20 -4.09 -31.50
C LYS A 410 2.61 -3.64 -32.85
N TRP A 411 1.34 -3.29 -32.89
CA TRP A 411 0.67 -2.81 -34.10
C TRP A 411 1.22 -1.46 -34.55
N GLU A 412 1.37 -0.50 -33.63
CA GLU A 412 1.91 0.82 -33.94
C GLU A 412 3.36 0.75 -34.43
N LEU A 413 4.22 -0.02 -33.77
CA LEU A 413 5.61 -0.21 -34.19
C LEU A 413 5.69 -0.86 -35.58
N GLY A 414 4.87 -1.88 -35.84
CA GLY A 414 4.83 -2.54 -37.16
C GLY A 414 4.30 -1.63 -38.28
N ALA A 415 3.45 -0.66 -37.94
CA ALA A 415 2.92 0.32 -38.90
C ALA A 415 3.90 1.48 -39.15
N THR A 416 4.64 1.91 -38.13
CA THR A 416 5.51 3.10 -38.18
C THR A 416 6.95 2.78 -38.61
N ASP A 417 7.47 1.60 -38.27
CA ASP A 417 8.82 1.15 -38.61
C ASP A 417 8.77 -0.23 -39.29
N PRO A 418 8.85 -0.28 -40.65
CA PRO A 418 8.83 -1.54 -41.40
C PRO A 418 9.99 -2.50 -41.07
N ASP A 419 11.07 -2.00 -40.45
CA ASP A 419 12.23 -2.80 -40.04
C ASP A 419 12.13 -3.26 -38.58
N ALA A 420 11.06 -2.91 -37.85
CA ALA A 420 10.85 -3.33 -36.47
C ALA A 420 10.69 -4.85 -36.35
N ASP A 421 11.49 -5.47 -35.49
CA ASP A 421 11.40 -6.90 -35.19
C ASP A 421 10.30 -7.17 -34.14
N ILE A 422 9.05 -7.27 -34.61
CA ILE A 422 7.89 -7.51 -33.74
C ILE A 422 7.98 -8.86 -33.02
N GLU A 423 8.63 -9.85 -33.62
CA GLU A 423 8.84 -11.18 -33.00
C GLU A 423 9.75 -11.09 -31.77
N ALA A 424 10.69 -10.13 -31.75
CA ALA A 424 11.51 -9.87 -30.56
C ALA A 424 10.69 -9.36 -29.36
N LEU A 425 9.46 -8.88 -29.58
CA LEU A 425 8.53 -8.42 -28.54
C LEU A 425 7.66 -9.54 -27.96
N ALA A 426 7.69 -10.76 -28.53
CA ALA A 426 6.89 -11.89 -28.06
C ALA A 426 7.01 -12.17 -26.55
N PRO A 427 8.19 -12.05 -25.89
CA PRO A 427 8.29 -12.27 -24.45
C PRO A 427 7.44 -11.35 -23.56
N LEU A 428 6.91 -10.22 -24.08
CA LEU A 428 6.00 -9.34 -23.32
C LEU A 428 4.67 -10.00 -22.97
N GLU A 429 4.31 -11.13 -23.59
CA GLU A 429 3.14 -11.92 -23.18
C GLU A 429 3.22 -12.34 -21.70
N HIS A 430 4.43 -12.57 -21.18
CA HIS A 430 4.66 -12.85 -19.77
C HIS A 430 4.27 -11.66 -18.88
N LEU A 431 4.53 -10.42 -19.34
CA LEU A 431 4.13 -9.19 -18.64
C LEU A 431 2.61 -9.04 -18.66
N ALA A 432 1.97 -9.33 -19.79
CA ALA A 432 0.51 -9.30 -19.92
C ALA A 432 -0.16 -10.24 -18.91
N GLU A 433 0.34 -11.48 -18.78
CA GLU A 433 -0.18 -12.45 -17.80
C GLU A 433 0.05 -12.00 -16.35
N PHE A 434 1.21 -11.43 -16.03
CA PHE A 434 1.48 -10.85 -14.70
C PHE A 434 0.52 -9.70 -14.37
N ALA A 435 0.29 -8.81 -15.33
CA ALA A 435 -0.46 -7.58 -15.17
C ALA A 435 -1.97 -7.74 -15.34
N LYS A 436 -2.48 -8.96 -15.57
CA LYS A 436 -3.91 -9.26 -15.67
C LYS A 436 -4.80 -8.67 -14.56
N PRO A 437 -4.36 -8.58 -13.29
CA PRO A 437 -5.16 -7.95 -12.23
C PRO A 437 -5.23 -6.43 -12.29
N ILE A 438 -4.38 -5.78 -13.10
CA ILE A 438 -4.32 -4.31 -13.23
C ILE A 438 -5.45 -3.89 -14.18
N GLY A 439 -6.44 -3.18 -13.61
CA GLY A 439 -7.68 -2.84 -14.31
C GLY A 439 -7.56 -1.61 -15.21
N VAL A 440 -6.51 -0.80 -15.06
CA VAL A 440 -6.29 0.47 -15.77
C VAL A 440 -4.80 0.61 -16.08
N PHE A 441 -4.41 1.01 -17.29
CA PHE A 441 -3.01 1.02 -17.70
C PHE A 441 -2.14 1.97 -16.87
N GLU A 442 -2.69 3.13 -16.51
CA GLU A 442 -2.07 4.20 -15.74
C GLU A 442 -1.77 3.79 -14.28
N GLU A 443 -2.31 2.66 -13.83
CA GLU A 443 -1.99 2.06 -12.54
C GLU A 443 -0.71 1.22 -12.60
N LEU A 444 -0.23 0.81 -13.77
CA LEU A 444 1.04 0.12 -13.93
C LEU A 444 2.17 1.06 -13.51
N ARG A 445 2.97 0.66 -12.51
CA ARG A 445 4.10 1.45 -12.01
C ARG A 445 5.44 0.79 -12.31
N GLY A 446 6.53 1.56 -12.22
CA GLY A 446 7.89 1.02 -12.24
C GLY A 446 8.11 -0.09 -11.20
N ARG A 447 7.50 0.02 -10.01
CA ARG A 447 7.54 -1.03 -8.97
C ARG A 447 6.96 -2.37 -9.45
N ASP A 448 5.90 -2.35 -10.24
CA ASP A 448 5.29 -3.56 -10.81
C ASP A 448 6.20 -4.19 -11.85
N MET A 449 6.84 -3.36 -12.68
CA MET A 449 7.86 -3.80 -13.64
C MET A 449 9.05 -4.47 -12.95
N PHE A 450 9.52 -3.91 -11.84
CA PHE A 450 10.52 -4.56 -11.00
C PHE A 450 10.02 -5.90 -10.45
N ARG A 451 8.80 -5.97 -9.93
CA ARG A 451 8.26 -7.19 -9.30
C ARG A 451 8.11 -8.29 -10.33
N PHE A 452 7.64 -7.94 -11.52
CA PHE A 452 7.58 -8.81 -12.68
C PHE A 452 8.96 -9.36 -13.02
N ALA A 453 9.92 -8.48 -13.33
CA ALA A 453 11.22 -8.87 -13.87
C ALA A 453 12.10 -9.61 -12.85
N THR A 454 12.00 -9.27 -11.57
CA THR A 454 12.91 -9.81 -10.54
C THR A 454 12.34 -11.03 -9.81
N PHE A 455 11.05 -11.06 -9.49
CA PHE A 455 10.43 -12.13 -8.72
C PHE A 455 9.56 -13.02 -9.59
N TRP A 456 8.53 -12.46 -10.23
CA TRP A 456 7.49 -13.26 -10.87
C TRP A 456 8.02 -14.20 -11.95
N LEU A 457 8.95 -13.71 -12.80
CA LEU A 457 9.60 -14.54 -13.83
C LEU A 457 10.31 -15.77 -13.23
N GLN A 458 10.96 -15.59 -12.08
CA GLN A 458 11.71 -16.65 -11.40
C GLN A 458 10.78 -17.63 -10.68
N GLU A 459 9.68 -17.12 -10.11
CA GLU A 459 8.68 -17.94 -9.44
C GLU A 459 7.91 -18.84 -10.40
N LYS A 460 7.55 -18.29 -11.57
CA LYS A 460 6.77 -18.98 -12.59
C LYS A 460 7.63 -19.81 -13.55
N GLU A 461 8.96 -19.67 -13.50
CA GLU A 461 9.91 -20.36 -14.37
C GLU A 461 9.55 -20.24 -15.87
N VAL A 462 9.03 -19.07 -16.29
CA VAL A 462 8.46 -18.90 -17.65
C VAL A 462 9.52 -18.78 -18.74
N LEU A 463 10.73 -18.34 -18.39
CA LEU A 463 11.82 -18.14 -19.35
C LEU A 463 12.47 -19.47 -19.74
N THR A 464 12.32 -19.86 -21.00
CA THR A 464 12.77 -21.16 -21.50
C THR A 464 14.21 -21.15 -22.02
N SER A 465 14.75 -19.98 -22.39
CA SER A 465 16.11 -19.85 -22.93
C SER A 465 16.79 -18.52 -22.55
N ASP A 466 18.12 -18.47 -22.69
CA ASP A 466 18.90 -17.24 -22.45
C ASP A 466 18.59 -16.16 -23.51
N ALA A 467 18.33 -16.59 -24.75
CA ALA A 467 17.93 -15.69 -25.82
C ALA A 467 16.59 -15.03 -25.52
N GLU A 468 15.62 -15.78 -25.00
CA GLU A 468 14.33 -15.25 -24.56
C GLU A 468 14.49 -14.26 -23.40
N ALA A 469 15.36 -14.55 -22.43
CA ALA A 469 15.64 -13.65 -21.32
C ALA A 469 16.22 -12.30 -21.79
N VAL A 470 17.18 -12.34 -22.73
CA VAL A 470 17.76 -11.12 -23.34
C VAL A 470 16.73 -10.38 -24.19
N ALA A 471 15.95 -11.09 -24.99
CA ALA A 471 14.87 -10.51 -25.80
C ALA A 471 13.83 -9.81 -24.93
N LEU A 472 13.46 -10.39 -23.78
CA LEU A 472 12.54 -9.76 -22.83
C LEU A 472 13.08 -8.43 -22.30
N VAL A 473 14.37 -8.32 -21.96
CA VAL A 473 14.96 -7.06 -21.49
C VAL A 473 14.88 -5.99 -22.58
N GLY A 474 15.18 -6.35 -23.83
CA GLY A 474 15.01 -5.46 -24.98
C GLY A 474 13.56 -5.01 -25.16
N ALA A 475 12.63 -5.96 -25.12
CA ALA A 475 11.21 -5.70 -25.29
C ALA A 475 10.63 -4.82 -24.17
N LEU A 476 11.04 -5.03 -22.91
CA LEU A 476 10.65 -4.19 -21.77
C LEU A 476 11.15 -2.76 -21.93
N ARG A 477 12.37 -2.56 -22.46
CA ARG A 477 12.89 -1.22 -22.75
C ARG A 477 12.05 -0.51 -23.80
N THR A 478 11.73 -1.21 -24.89
CA THR A 478 10.85 -0.69 -25.95
C THR A 478 9.47 -0.32 -25.39
N PHE A 479 8.89 -1.21 -24.58
CA PHE A 479 7.58 -0.98 -23.95
C PHE A 479 7.58 0.22 -23.01
N CYS A 480 8.58 0.37 -22.14
CA CYS A 480 8.66 1.52 -21.23
C CYS A 480 8.80 2.86 -21.99
N ASN A 481 9.57 2.90 -23.08
CA ASN A 481 9.70 4.11 -23.89
C ASN A 481 8.38 4.42 -24.61
N TRP A 482 7.75 3.42 -25.22
CA TRP A 482 6.47 3.58 -25.88
C TRP A 482 5.37 4.04 -24.91
N ALA A 483 5.29 3.44 -23.72
CA ALA A 483 4.30 3.82 -22.70
C ALA A 483 4.45 5.29 -22.27
N LEU A 484 5.68 5.79 -22.19
CA LEU A 484 5.95 7.19 -21.90
C LEU A 484 5.57 8.10 -23.07
N ASP A 485 5.97 7.73 -24.29
CA ASP A 485 5.79 8.56 -25.49
C ASP A 485 4.31 8.62 -25.95
N ALA A 486 3.59 7.49 -25.89
CA ALA A 486 2.22 7.37 -26.39
C ALA A 486 1.15 7.66 -25.32
N HIS A 487 1.42 7.34 -24.04
CA HIS A 487 0.41 7.40 -22.97
C HIS A 487 0.83 8.23 -21.76
N GLU A 488 1.99 8.91 -21.81
CA GLU A 488 2.53 9.70 -20.70
C GLU A 488 2.71 8.89 -19.39
N VAL A 489 2.80 7.56 -19.49
CA VAL A 489 3.00 6.66 -18.34
C VAL A 489 4.50 6.45 -18.13
N ASP A 490 5.06 7.17 -17.17
CA ASP A 490 6.47 7.03 -16.79
C ASP A 490 6.72 5.75 -15.99
N LEU A 491 6.95 4.65 -16.72
CA LEU A 491 7.47 3.40 -16.16
C LEU A 491 9.00 3.43 -16.00
N GLY A 492 9.68 4.33 -16.71
CA GLY A 492 11.09 4.23 -17.02
C GLY A 492 12.02 4.87 -15.99
N SER A 493 11.60 5.96 -15.34
CA SER A 493 12.45 6.76 -14.45
C SER A 493 13.11 5.97 -13.32
N GLU A 494 12.46 4.90 -12.83
CA GLU A 494 13.03 4.02 -11.80
C GLU A 494 13.52 2.68 -12.37
N PHE A 495 12.89 2.18 -13.44
CA PHE A 495 13.08 0.81 -13.92
C PHE A 495 14.18 0.66 -14.98
N LEU A 496 14.37 1.65 -15.86
CA LEU A 496 15.30 1.54 -17.00
C LEU A 496 16.75 1.36 -16.55
N TYR A 497 17.14 1.98 -15.43
CA TYR A 497 18.49 1.81 -14.88
C TYR A 497 18.75 0.36 -14.43
N ALA A 498 17.73 -0.31 -13.89
CA ALA A 498 17.85 -1.70 -13.47
C ALA A 498 17.82 -2.68 -14.66
N LEU A 499 17.11 -2.34 -15.74
CA LEU A 499 17.06 -3.17 -16.95
C LEU A 499 18.45 -3.42 -17.55
N ASP A 500 19.37 -2.44 -17.47
CA ASP A 500 20.75 -2.61 -17.95
C ASP A 500 21.49 -3.75 -17.22
N GLY A 501 21.27 -3.92 -15.92
CA GLY A 501 21.82 -5.04 -15.15
C GLY A 501 21.13 -6.38 -15.45
N MET A 502 19.83 -6.33 -15.74
CA MET A 502 18.99 -7.49 -16.03
C MET A 502 19.38 -8.25 -17.29
N GLU A 503 19.98 -7.58 -18.28
CA GLU A 503 20.50 -8.23 -19.49
C GLU A 503 21.48 -9.38 -19.15
N PHE A 504 22.27 -9.19 -18.10
CA PHE A 504 23.21 -10.20 -17.61
C PHE A 504 22.64 -11.05 -16.48
N SER A 505 21.85 -10.46 -15.59
CA SER A 505 21.38 -11.16 -14.39
C SER A 505 20.24 -12.13 -14.68
N LEU A 506 19.32 -11.86 -15.61
CA LEU A 506 18.19 -12.76 -15.90
C LEU A 506 18.60 -14.12 -16.49
N PRO A 507 19.45 -14.21 -17.54
CA PRO A 507 19.93 -15.50 -18.02
C PRO A 507 20.63 -16.29 -16.91
N ARG A 508 21.44 -15.61 -16.10
CA ARG A 508 22.17 -16.22 -14.99
C ARG A 508 21.25 -16.75 -13.90
N MET A 509 20.20 -15.99 -13.53
CA MET A 509 19.21 -16.44 -12.55
C MET A 509 18.39 -17.63 -13.04
N ARG A 510 18.06 -17.67 -14.34
CA ARG A 510 17.46 -18.87 -14.95
C ARG A 510 18.36 -20.09 -14.77
N HIS A 511 19.66 -19.98 -15.06
CA HIS A 511 20.62 -21.07 -14.83
C HIS A 511 20.75 -21.45 -13.36
N ALA A 512 20.75 -20.48 -12.44
CA ALA A 512 20.78 -20.73 -11.01
C ALA A 512 19.53 -21.52 -10.56
N ASN A 513 18.34 -21.07 -10.96
CA ASN A 513 17.07 -21.71 -10.62
C ASN A 513 16.93 -23.10 -11.24
N MET A 514 17.50 -23.37 -12.42
CA MET A 514 17.57 -24.73 -12.99
C MET A 514 18.45 -25.70 -12.19
N ARG A 515 19.41 -25.18 -11.42
CA ARG A 515 20.32 -25.98 -10.58
C ARG A 515 19.78 -26.21 -9.17
N VAL A 516 18.70 -25.54 -8.78
CA VAL A 516 17.99 -25.82 -7.53
C VAL A 516 17.29 -27.18 -7.64
N PRO A 517 17.47 -28.11 -6.67
CA PRO A 517 16.79 -29.41 -6.71
C PRO A 517 15.27 -29.28 -6.84
N GLU A 518 14.65 -30.08 -7.70
CA GLU A 518 13.20 -30.02 -7.96
C GLU A 518 12.34 -30.14 -6.69
N ALA A 519 12.75 -30.98 -5.74
CA ALA A 519 12.08 -31.12 -4.45
C ALA A 519 12.09 -29.84 -3.61
N ASP A 520 13.16 -29.04 -3.71
CA ASP A 520 13.30 -27.77 -3.01
C ASP A 520 12.54 -26.66 -3.76
N ARG A 521 12.57 -26.67 -5.10
CA ARG A 521 11.77 -25.75 -5.94
C ARG A 521 10.27 -25.90 -5.68
N ALA A 522 9.77 -27.12 -5.57
CA ALA A 522 8.37 -27.41 -5.30
C ALA A 522 7.91 -26.92 -3.91
N ARG A 523 8.80 -26.86 -2.91
CA ARG A 523 8.50 -26.33 -1.57
C ARG A 523 8.42 -24.80 -1.55
N GLY A 524 9.20 -24.12 -2.40
CA GLY A 524 9.23 -22.66 -2.47
C GLY A 524 7.93 -22.00 -2.93
N ILE A 525 7.03 -22.74 -3.58
CA ILE A 525 5.73 -22.23 -4.06
C ILE A 525 4.76 -21.97 -2.89
N ALA A 526 4.98 -22.56 -1.72
CA ALA A 526 4.11 -22.47 -0.55
C ALA A 526 4.44 -21.31 0.43
N GLU A 527 5.01 -20.20 -0.05
CA GLU A 527 5.45 -19.04 0.76
C GLU A 527 6.41 -19.39 1.93
N SER A 528 7.08 -20.54 1.86
CA SER A 528 8.04 -20.95 2.89
C SER A 528 9.46 -20.47 2.56
N GLY A 529 10.15 -19.94 3.56
CA GLY A 529 11.57 -19.55 3.49
C GLY A 529 11.81 -18.04 3.63
N GLU A 530 12.96 -17.70 4.21
CA GLU A 530 13.44 -16.33 4.37
C GLU A 530 14.22 -15.88 3.12
N LEU A 531 14.26 -14.58 2.89
CA LEU A 531 15.04 -13.97 1.82
C LEU A 531 16.42 -13.55 2.33
N TYR A 532 17.47 -14.02 1.66
CA TYR A 532 18.86 -13.70 1.97
C TYR A 532 19.56 -13.06 0.76
N GLU A 533 20.47 -12.12 1.00
CA GLU A 533 21.38 -11.56 0.00
C GLU A 533 22.74 -12.26 0.09
N ILE A 534 23.27 -12.74 -1.03
CA ILE A 534 24.61 -13.33 -1.12
C ILE A 534 25.64 -12.22 -0.97
N LEU A 535 26.51 -12.29 0.03
CA LEU A 535 27.60 -11.32 0.21
C LEU A 535 28.92 -11.84 -0.33
N GLU A 536 29.20 -13.11 -0.09
CA GLU A 536 30.50 -13.71 -0.34
C GLU A 536 30.31 -15.21 -0.62
N LEU A 537 30.97 -15.70 -1.67
CA LEU A 537 31.07 -17.12 -2.03
C LEU A 537 32.53 -17.40 -2.36
N GLU A 538 33.25 -18.11 -1.50
CA GLU A 538 34.70 -18.35 -1.68
C GLU A 538 35.01 -19.82 -1.89
N GLY A 539 35.78 -20.13 -2.93
CA GLY A 539 36.36 -21.46 -3.14
C GLY A 539 35.33 -22.59 -3.37
N PRO A 540 35.78 -23.86 -3.31
CA PRO A 540 34.92 -25.03 -3.45
C PRO A 540 33.96 -25.17 -2.26
N GLU A 541 32.88 -25.95 -2.40
CA GLU A 541 31.93 -26.18 -1.31
C GLU A 541 32.67 -26.70 -0.06
N PRO A 542 32.54 -26.00 1.08
CA PRO A 542 33.19 -26.39 2.31
C PRO A 542 32.57 -27.67 2.85
N GLY A 543 33.40 -28.58 3.35
CA GLY A 543 32.95 -29.86 3.90
C GLY A 543 32.20 -29.72 5.23
N ALA A 544 32.37 -28.59 5.93
CA ALA A 544 31.77 -28.29 7.22
C ALA A 544 31.57 -26.77 7.41
N PHE A 545 30.65 -26.42 8.31
CA PHE A 545 30.25 -25.04 8.59
C PHE A 545 31.41 -24.17 9.05
N GLU A 546 32.26 -24.68 9.94
CA GLU A 546 33.40 -23.98 10.53
C GLU A 546 34.49 -23.63 9.50
N THR A 547 34.46 -24.31 8.34
CA THR A 547 35.36 -24.06 7.21
C THR A 547 34.70 -23.26 6.10
N SER A 548 33.43 -22.89 6.26
CA SER A 548 32.75 -22.09 5.27
C SER A 548 33.13 -20.62 5.38
N HIS A 549 33.33 -20.03 4.22
CA HIS A 549 33.53 -18.60 4.04
C HIS A 549 32.35 -17.95 3.32
N ASP A 550 31.29 -18.72 3.03
CA ASP A 550 30.10 -18.15 2.40
C ASP A 550 29.34 -17.30 3.40
N LYS A 551 28.97 -16.10 2.97
CA LYS A 551 28.19 -15.17 3.80
C LYS A 551 26.95 -14.74 3.08
N VAL A 552 25.86 -14.73 3.82
CA VAL A 552 24.58 -14.17 3.39
C VAL A 552 24.09 -13.15 4.39
N ARG A 553 23.31 -12.17 3.94
CA ARG A 553 22.62 -11.18 4.78
C ARG A 553 21.14 -11.50 4.81
N ALA A 554 20.58 -11.73 6.00
CA ALA A 554 19.14 -11.87 6.19
C ALA A 554 18.41 -10.53 6.05
N SER A 555 17.09 -10.55 5.91
CA SER A 555 16.27 -9.34 5.79
C SER A 555 16.37 -8.41 7.00
N ASN A 556 16.67 -8.94 8.19
CA ASN A 556 16.90 -8.17 9.42
C ASN A 556 18.30 -7.55 9.51
N GLY A 557 19.13 -7.68 8.46
CA GLY A 557 20.50 -7.16 8.41
C GLY A 557 21.57 -8.11 8.95
N ASP A 558 21.19 -9.23 9.59
CA ASP A 558 22.15 -10.16 10.16
C ASP A 558 23.00 -10.83 9.08
N VAL A 559 24.31 -10.86 9.30
CA VAL A 559 25.25 -11.56 8.42
C VAL A 559 25.48 -12.96 8.97
N LEU A 560 25.06 -13.96 8.20
CA LEU A 560 25.15 -15.37 8.56
C LEU A 560 26.23 -16.03 7.71
N THR A 561 27.06 -16.84 8.37
CA THR A 561 27.89 -17.82 7.65
C THR A 561 26.98 -18.97 7.25
N VAL A 562 27.09 -19.49 6.03
CA VAL A 562 26.27 -20.61 5.54
C VAL A 562 27.11 -21.54 4.67
N ILE A 563 26.58 -22.68 4.25
CA ILE A 563 27.17 -23.54 3.22
C ILE A 563 26.23 -23.54 2.02
N VAL A 564 26.64 -22.90 0.93
CA VAL A 564 25.90 -22.94 -0.35
C VAL A 564 26.37 -24.14 -1.16
N ALA A 565 25.42 -24.98 -1.60
CA ALA A 565 25.68 -26.20 -2.34
C ALA A 565 26.43 -25.94 -3.66
N SER A 566 27.41 -26.79 -3.98
CA SER A 566 28.30 -26.66 -5.15
C SER A 566 27.58 -26.29 -6.46
N PRO A 567 26.45 -26.93 -6.84
CA PRO A 567 25.80 -26.63 -8.12
C PRO A 567 25.33 -25.16 -8.23
N LEU A 568 24.98 -24.52 -7.11
CA LEU A 568 24.50 -23.14 -7.11
C LEU A 568 25.65 -22.12 -7.06
N ARG A 569 26.80 -22.48 -6.49
CA ARG A 569 27.95 -21.57 -6.33
C ARG A 569 28.41 -20.98 -7.68
N ASP A 570 28.47 -21.81 -8.71
CA ASP A 570 28.92 -21.39 -10.04
C ASP A 570 27.88 -20.51 -10.78
N ALA A 571 26.66 -20.43 -10.25
CA ALA A 571 25.55 -19.67 -10.82
C ALA A 571 25.33 -18.32 -10.12
N LEU A 572 25.65 -18.28 -8.83
CA LEU A 572 25.39 -17.16 -7.94
C LEU A 572 26.59 -16.22 -7.86
N ALA A 573 26.31 -14.95 -7.58
CA ALA A 573 27.27 -13.89 -7.41
C ALA A 573 26.90 -13.03 -6.18
N PRO A 574 27.86 -12.32 -5.59
CA PRO A 574 27.56 -11.31 -4.59
C PRO A 574 26.52 -10.29 -5.08
N GLY A 575 25.57 -9.97 -4.22
CA GLY A 575 24.41 -9.12 -4.49
C GLY A 575 23.14 -9.89 -4.88
N ASP A 576 23.26 -11.13 -5.36
CA ASP A 576 22.08 -11.96 -5.65
C ASP A 576 21.25 -12.20 -4.42
N ARG A 577 19.96 -12.43 -4.61
CA ARG A 577 19.08 -12.83 -3.52
C ARG A 577 18.66 -14.28 -3.68
N VAL A 578 18.49 -14.97 -2.56
CA VAL A 578 18.02 -16.34 -2.51
C VAL A 578 16.92 -16.45 -1.48
N ARG A 579 15.82 -17.13 -1.82
CA ARG A 579 14.81 -17.54 -0.83
C ARG A 579 15.11 -18.97 -0.41
N GLY A 580 15.18 -19.22 0.89
CA GLY A 580 15.54 -20.53 1.41
C GLY A 580 15.38 -20.66 2.92
N GLU A 581 15.88 -21.76 3.46
CA GLU A 581 16.05 -21.97 4.89
C GLU A 581 17.52 -22.28 5.20
N ILE A 582 18.01 -21.84 6.34
CA ILE A 582 19.33 -22.22 6.85
C ILE A 582 19.13 -23.32 7.88
N THR A 583 19.68 -24.50 7.62
CA THR A 583 19.58 -25.65 8.52
C THR A 583 20.50 -25.50 9.73
N LEU A 584 20.30 -26.33 10.76
CA LEU A 584 21.11 -26.29 11.98
C LEU A 584 22.59 -26.64 11.77
N ASP A 585 22.92 -27.40 10.71
CA ASP A 585 24.31 -27.65 10.27
C ASP A 585 24.85 -26.53 9.37
N GLY A 586 24.10 -25.43 9.23
CA GLY A 586 24.46 -24.22 8.52
C GLY A 586 24.40 -24.33 7.00
N ARG A 587 23.78 -25.37 6.43
CA ARG A 587 23.56 -25.46 4.99
C ARG A 587 22.39 -24.56 4.57
N ALA A 588 22.60 -23.79 3.51
CA ALA A 588 21.52 -23.04 2.89
C ALA A 588 20.75 -23.96 1.94
N ARG A 589 19.52 -24.31 2.30
CA ARG A 589 18.58 -24.97 1.38
C ARG A 589 17.82 -23.89 0.63
N ILE A 590 18.27 -23.63 -0.59
CA ILE A 590 17.73 -22.58 -1.46
C ILE A 590 16.55 -23.15 -2.26
N TYR A 591 15.45 -22.40 -2.30
CA TYR A 591 14.23 -22.71 -3.06
C TYR A 591 14.18 -21.94 -4.38
N ARG A 592 14.62 -20.68 -4.36
CA ARG A 592 14.65 -19.76 -5.50
C ARG A 592 15.81 -18.79 -5.41
N CYS A 593 16.28 -18.33 -6.57
CA CYS A 593 17.30 -17.32 -6.75
C CYS A 593 16.70 -16.14 -7.52
N TYR A 594 17.11 -14.92 -7.15
CA TYR A 594 16.64 -13.67 -7.73
C TYR A 594 17.82 -12.76 -8.04
N PRO A 595 17.70 -11.92 -9.09
CA PRO A 595 18.79 -11.07 -9.52
C PRO A 595 19.05 -9.95 -8.50
N PRO A 596 20.25 -9.34 -8.47
CA PRO A 596 20.61 -8.31 -7.49
C PRO A 596 19.71 -7.08 -7.55
N GLU A 597 19.13 -6.79 -8.72
CA GLU A 597 18.16 -5.71 -8.93
C GLU A 597 16.90 -5.86 -8.06
N ALA A 598 16.61 -7.05 -7.54
CA ALA A 598 15.53 -7.30 -6.58
C ALA A 598 15.71 -6.52 -5.26
N LYS A 599 16.91 -5.98 -4.98
CA LYS A 599 17.17 -5.15 -3.79
C LYS A 599 16.23 -3.94 -3.68
N ALA A 600 15.85 -3.32 -4.80
CA ALA A 600 14.97 -2.15 -4.79
C ALA A 600 13.58 -2.45 -4.17
N LEU A 601 13.12 -3.70 -4.27
CA LEU A 601 11.81 -4.12 -3.74
C LEU A 601 11.86 -4.68 -2.33
N ALA A 602 13.03 -5.10 -1.87
CA ALA A 602 13.18 -5.70 -0.54
C ALA A 602 13.45 -4.67 0.56
N ALA A 603 13.70 -3.42 0.19
CA ALA A 603 13.98 -2.31 1.10
C ALA A 603 12.74 -1.50 1.52
N GLY A 604 11.53 -1.88 1.08
CA GLY A 604 10.30 -1.16 1.43
C GLY A 604 9.04 -1.98 1.28
#